data_AF-A0A8H8M3S7-F1
#
_entry.id   AF-A0A8H8M3S7-F1
#
_cell.length_a   1.000
_cell.length_b   1.000
_cell.length_c   1.000
_cell.angle_alpha   90.00
_cell.angle_beta   90.00
_cell.angle_gamma   90.00
#
_symmetry.space_group_name_H-M   'P 1'
#
loop_
_entity.id
_entity.type
_entity.pdbx_description
1 polymer ?
#
loop_
_entity_poly.entity_id
_entity_poly.type
_entity_poly.pdbx_seq_one_letter_code
_entity_poly.pdbx_strand_id
1 'polypeptide(L)'
;MPHADSSFLPPDIKTKAQLWDHIYQQLEVLIEGQRQWVSNLANASSLIYHTLASFEGFGTGDSAVNWAGFYLTSELFPNPTPELSPKLLLGPFSGRPACQFIRASPGRGVCADAFVTGKTVLVPDVHTYPGHIACDGGTNSEIVAPVFNSVGNTIGVLDLDCLKRGGFDETDREGVEKIAGLIGRGCDW
;
A
#
# COMPACT_ATOMS: atom_id res chain seq x y z
N MET A 1 20.84 -6.50 13.96
CA MET A 1 20.93 -6.55 12.48
C MET A 1 20.60 -5.15 11.96
N PRO A 2 21.29 -4.63 10.93
CA PRO A 2 20.90 -3.37 10.28
C PRO A 2 19.43 -3.33 9.86
N HIS A 3 18.79 -2.16 9.86
CA HIS A 3 17.37 -2.00 9.47
C HIS A 3 17.13 -2.36 7.99
N ALA A 4 18.13 -2.17 7.13
CA ALA A 4 18.03 -2.54 5.71
C ALA A 4 17.81 -4.05 5.50
N ASP A 5 18.37 -4.85 6.41
CA ASP A 5 18.31 -6.31 6.34
C ASP A 5 16.89 -6.85 6.57
N SER A 6 15.99 -6.03 7.12
CA SER A 6 14.58 -6.36 7.30
C SER A 6 13.84 -6.65 6.00
N SER A 7 14.35 -6.18 4.86
CA SER A 7 13.80 -6.49 3.53
C SER A 7 14.33 -7.78 2.91
N PHE A 8 15.35 -8.41 3.52
CA PHE A 8 15.86 -9.68 3.01
C PHE A 8 14.84 -10.78 3.24
N LEU A 9 14.65 -11.59 2.20
CA LEU A 9 13.73 -12.71 2.25
C LEU A 9 14.45 -13.99 2.68
N PRO A 10 14.15 -14.55 3.87
CA PRO A 10 14.63 -15.87 4.26
C PRO A 10 14.30 -16.96 3.23
N PRO A 11 15.22 -17.91 2.95
CA PRO A 11 15.03 -18.92 1.92
C PRO A 11 13.93 -19.94 2.25
N ASP A 12 13.49 -20.03 3.51
CA ASP A 12 12.41 -20.89 4.00
C ASP A 12 11.00 -20.30 3.78
N ILE A 13 10.89 -19.03 3.39
CA ILE A 13 9.63 -18.43 2.97
C ILE A 13 9.31 -18.89 1.55
N LYS A 14 8.28 -19.73 1.41
CA LYS A 14 7.88 -20.36 0.14
C LYS A 14 6.48 -20.01 -0.32
N THR A 15 5.66 -19.43 0.55
CA THR A 15 4.25 -19.11 0.29
C THR A 15 3.96 -17.63 0.52
N LYS A 16 2.95 -17.09 -0.15
CA LYS A 16 2.48 -15.71 0.08
C LYS A 16 2.06 -15.48 1.53
N ALA A 17 1.41 -16.45 2.18
CA ALA A 17 1.03 -16.33 3.58
C ALA A 17 2.26 -16.12 4.48
N GLN A 18 3.30 -16.94 4.31
CA GLN A 18 4.57 -16.78 5.04
C GLN A 18 5.25 -15.44 4.72
N LEU A 19 5.19 -14.98 3.47
CA LEU A 19 5.73 -13.69 3.05
C LEU A 19 5.06 -12.53 3.79
N TRP A 20 3.73 -12.51 3.83
CA TRP A 20 2.99 -11.45 4.52
C TRP A 20 3.20 -11.48 6.03
N ASP A 21 3.25 -12.66 6.64
CA ASP A 21 3.58 -12.80 8.06
C ASP A 21 5.01 -12.29 8.35
N HIS A 22 5.96 -12.55 7.45
CA HIS A 22 7.33 -12.02 7.56
C HIS A 22 7.36 -10.49 7.43
N ILE A 23 6.70 -9.90 6.43
CA ILE A 23 6.59 -8.45 6.27
C ILE A 23 5.98 -7.83 7.54
N TYR A 24 4.92 -8.44 8.09
CA TYR A 24 4.28 -7.96 9.31
C TYR A 24 5.27 -7.92 10.49
N GLN A 25 5.97 -9.03 10.73
CA GLN A 25 6.93 -9.13 11.84
C GLN A 25 8.09 -8.13 11.70
N GLN A 26 8.61 -7.96 10.49
CA GLN A 26 9.67 -6.97 10.23
C GLN A 26 9.14 -5.55 10.43
N LEU A 27 7.95 -5.25 9.92
CA LEU A 27 7.35 -3.93 10.06
C LEU A 27 7.08 -3.58 11.53
N GLU A 28 6.56 -4.52 12.31
CA GLU A 28 6.25 -4.33 13.74
C GLU A 28 7.48 -3.86 14.52
N VAL A 29 8.64 -4.45 14.23
CA VAL A 29 9.93 -4.06 14.84
C VAL A 29 10.42 -2.72 14.29
N LEU A 30 10.30 -2.46 12.98
CA LEU A 30 10.77 -1.21 12.36
C LEU A 30 10.02 0.04 12.84
N ILE A 31 8.75 -0.11 13.21
CA ILE A 31 7.93 0.99 13.71
C ILE A 31 7.90 1.06 15.24
N GLU A 32 8.53 0.12 15.94
CA GLU A 32 8.60 0.12 17.40
C GLU A 32 9.38 1.36 17.91
N GLY A 33 8.88 1.96 18.99
CA GLY A 33 9.56 3.08 19.66
C GLY A 33 9.34 4.46 19.04
N GLN A 34 8.59 4.58 17.95
CA GLN A 34 8.18 5.87 17.39
C GLN A 34 6.83 5.79 16.67
N ARG A 35 6.12 6.91 16.58
CA ARG A 35 4.75 6.99 16.06
C ARG A 35 4.59 7.97 14.89
N GLN A 36 5.69 8.44 14.32
CA GLN A 36 5.68 9.44 13.25
C GLN A 36 5.32 8.76 11.93
N TRP A 37 4.14 9.08 11.40
CA TRP A 37 3.60 8.42 10.22
C TRP A 37 4.55 8.53 9.01
N VAL A 38 5.19 9.68 8.77
CA VAL A 38 6.08 9.86 7.62
C VAL A 38 7.19 8.81 7.61
N SER A 39 7.86 8.62 8.74
CA SER A 39 8.96 7.65 8.89
C SER A 39 8.45 6.21 8.82
N ASN A 40 7.33 5.92 9.49
CA ASN A 40 6.70 4.60 9.47
C ASN A 40 6.30 4.17 8.06
N LEU A 41 5.59 5.04 7.34
CA LEU A 41 5.13 4.77 5.99
C LEU A 41 6.28 4.64 5.00
N ALA A 42 7.36 5.43 5.15
CA ALA A 42 8.54 5.32 4.30
C ALA A 42 9.28 3.98 4.48
N ASN A 43 9.43 3.51 5.73
CA ASN A 43 9.99 2.18 5.99
C ASN A 43 9.05 1.07 5.51
N ALA A 44 7.75 1.22 5.73
CA ALA A 44 6.75 0.26 5.28
C ALA A 44 6.74 0.11 3.76
N SER A 45 6.73 1.22 3.01
CA SER A 45 6.74 1.18 1.54
C SER A 45 8.00 0.49 1.01
N SER A 46 9.16 0.81 1.60
CA SER A 46 10.44 0.20 1.23
C SER A 46 10.45 -1.30 1.52
N LEU A 47 10.06 -1.71 2.73
CA LEU A 47 9.98 -3.10 3.14
C LEU A 47 9.07 -3.91 2.20
N ILE A 48 7.83 -3.45 2.01
CA ILE A 48 6.86 -4.13 1.16
C ILE A 48 7.39 -4.25 -0.27
N TYR A 49 7.83 -3.14 -0.86
CA TYR A 49 8.31 -3.13 -2.25
C TYR A 49 9.44 -4.13 -2.48
N HIS A 50 10.49 -4.09 -1.66
CA HIS A 50 11.68 -4.92 -1.85
C HIS A 50 11.41 -6.40 -1.56
N THR A 51 10.58 -6.71 -0.56
CA THR A 51 10.23 -8.09 -0.22
C THR A 51 9.31 -8.72 -1.28
N LEU A 52 8.32 -7.98 -1.79
CA LEU A 52 7.46 -8.49 -2.87
C LEU A 52 8.22 -8.62 -4.20
N ALA A 53 9.10 -7.67 -4.53
CA ALA A 53 9.93 -7.74 -5.74
C ALA A 53 10.90 -8.92 -5.72
N SER A 54 11.30 -9.38 -4.54
CA SER A 54 12.20 -10.53 -4.37
C SER A 54 11.48 -11.88 -4.33
N PHE A 55 10.14 -11.89 -4.29
CA PHE A 55 9.34 -13.11 -4.17
C PHE A 55 8.78 -13.55 -5.53
N GLU A 56 9.19 -14.74 -6.00
CA GLU A 56 8.82 -15.28 -7.32
C GLU A 56 7.31 -15.34 -7.59
N GLY A 57 6.48 -15.41 -6.54
CA GLY A 57 5.02 -15.43 -6.67
C GLY A 57 4.44 -14.21 -7.41
N PHE A 58 5.12 -13.07 -7.34
CA PHE A 58 4.71 -11.84 -8.02
C PHE A 58 5.37 -11.65 -9.39
N GLY A 59 6.37 -12.46 -9.73
CA GLY A 59 7.14 -12.38 -10.98
C GLY A 59 8.65 -12.53 -10.75
N THR A 60 9.44 -12.46 -11.82
CA THR A 60 10.92 -12.53 -11.77
C THR A 60 11.53 -11.47 -12.68
N GLY A 61 12.66 -10.87 -12.30
CA GLY A 61 13.37 -9.85 -13.08
C GLY A 61 12.84 -8.43 -12.81
N ASP A 62 12.81 -7.57 -13.83
CA ASP A 62 12.36 -6.17 -13.72
C ASP A 62 10.84 -6.01 -13.48
N SER A 63 10.11 -7.09 -13.18
CA SER A 63 8.64 -7.05 -13.18
C SER A 63 8.01 -8.08 -12.26
N ALA A 64 7.61 -7.57 -11.10
CA ALA A 64 6.64 -8.21 -10.22
C ALA A 64 5.73 -7.13 -9.65
N VAL A 65 6.20 -6.38 -8.66
CA VAL A 65 5.57 -5.18 -8.11
C VAL A 65 6.29 -3.95 -8.65
N ASN A 66 5.55 -2.96 -9.16
CA ASN A 66 6.11 -1.72 -9.69
C ASN A 66 5.80 -0.49 -8.82
N TRP A 67 4.89 -0.61 -7.86
CA TRP A 67 4.57 0.44 -6.91
C TRP A 67 4.07 -0.12 -5.59
N ALA A 68 4.52 0.46 -4.48
CA ALA A 68 3.98 0.21 -3.15
C ALA A 68 4.05 1.49 -2.31
N GLY A 69 2.95 1.92 -1.73
CA GLY A 69 2.95 3.18 -0.98
C GLY A 69 1.57 3.60 -0.50
N PHE A 70 1.48 4.88 -0.16
CA PHE A 70 0.32 5.41 0.54
C PHE A 70 -0.24 6.66 -0.12
N TYR A 71 -1.56 6.79 -0.05
CA TYR A 71 -2.28 8.04 -0.27
C TYR A 71 -3.06 8.38 0.99
N LEU A 72 -2.93 9.61 1.48
CA LEU A 72 -3.45 10.04 2.77
C LEU A 72 -4.39 11.23 2.63
N THR A 73 -5.32 11.40 3.56
CA THR A 73 -6.23 12.56 3.57
C THR A 73 -5.44 13.87 3.61
N SER A 74 -5.85 14.84 2.80
CA SER A 74 -5.17 16.13 2.65
C SER A 74 -4.94 16.91 3.95
N GLU A 75 -5.76 16.64 4.95
CA GLU A 75 -5.74 17.19 6.30
C GLU A 75 -4.45 16.87 7.06
N LEU A 76 -3.75 15.79 6.67
CA LEU A 76 -2.48 15.35 7.27
C LEU A 76 -1.26 16.10 6.72
N PHE A 77 -1.44 16.93 5.70
CA PHE A 77 -0.34 17.64 5.04
C PHE A 77 -0.27 19.11 5.47
N PRO A 78 0.92 19.74 5.34
CA PRO A 78 1.08 21.16 5.67
C PRO A 78 0.12 22.05 4.88
N ASN A 79 -0.45 23.05 5.55
CA ASN A 79 -1.42 24.00 4.98
C ASN A 79 -2.63 23.30 4.32
N PRO A 80 -3.42 22.54 5.10
CA PRO A 80 -4.58 21.86 4.56
C PRO A 80 -5.52 22.89 3.93
N THR A 81 -5.97 22.59 2.71
CA THR A 81 -6.93 23.45 2.00
C THR A 81 -8.33 22.87 2.26
N PRO A 82 -9.27 23.66 2.79
CA PRO A 82 -10.64 23.20 2.93
C PRO A 82 -11.22 22.89 1.55
N GLU A 83 -11.52 21.63 1.27
CA GLU A 83 -12.14 21.18 0.02
C GLU A 83 -13.56 20.65 0.28
N LEU A 84 -14.47 20.86 -0.67
CA LEU A 84 -15.84 20.33 -0.63
C LEU A 84 -15.90 18.80 -0.79
N SER A 85 -14.84 18.20 -1.33
CA SER A 85 -14.71 16.77 -1.56
C SER A 85 -13.42 16.26 -0.91
N PRO A 86 -13.43 15.10 -0.22
CA PRO A 86 -12.22 14.54 0.35
C PRO A 86 -11.19 14.28 -0.76
N LYS A 87 -9.94 14.63 -0.46
CA LYS A 87 -8.82 14.49 -1.38
C LYS A 87 -7.74 13.67 -0.71
N LEU A 88 -7.25 12.68 -1.44
CA LEU A 88 -6.07 11.94 -1.04
C LEU A 88 -4.86 12.56 -1.71
N LEU A 89 -3.81 12.80 -0.94
CA LEU A 89 -2.53 13.30 -1.41
C LEU A 89 -1.49 12.18 -1.31
N LEU A 90 -0.53 12.20 -2.23
CA LEU A 90 0.55 11.23 -2.31
C LEU A 90 1.42 11.28 -1.04
N GLY A 91 1.51 10.16 -0.33
CA GLY A 91 2.39 9.94 0.82
C GLY A 91 3.69 9.23 0.43
N PRO A 92 4.43 8.68 1.41
CA PRO A 92 5.61 7.87 1.13
C PRO A 92 5.30 6.65 0.25
N PHE A 93 6.21 6.35 -0.67
CA PHE A 93 6.07 5.23 -1.59
C PHE A 93 7.44 4.75 -2.09
N SER A 94 7.43 3.57 -2.70
CA SER A 94 8.56 2.97 -3.41
C SER A 94 8.08 2.55 -4.81
N GLY A 95 8.74 3.06 -5.85
CA GLY A 95 8.32 2.86 -7.25
C GLY A 95 8.62 4.08 -8.12
N ARG A 96 8.03 4.11 -9.31
CA ARG A 96 8.09 5.28 -10.21
C ARG A 96 7.24 6.44 -9.69
N PRO A 97 7.48 7.68 -10.16
CA PRO A 97 6.62 8.83 -9.85
C PRO A 97 5.15 8.52 -10.14
N ALA A 98 4.25 8.98 -9.26
CA ALA A 98 2.81 8.70 -9.32
C ALA A 98 1.98 9.99 -9.27
N CYS A 99 0.66 9.83 -9.32
CA CYS A 99 -0.29 10.93 -9.23
C CYS A 99 -0.15 11.69 -7.90
N GLN A 100 -0.12 13.02 -7.93
CA GLN A 100 0.08 13.81 -6.71
C GLN A 100 -1.16 13.84 -5.80
N PHE A 101 -2.34 13.64 -6.40
CA PHE A 101 -3.60 13.60 -5.67
C PHE A 101 -4.64 12.74 -6.38
N ILE A 102 -5.60 12.27 -5.59
CA ILE A 102 -6.78 11.51 -6.03
C ILE A 102 -8.01 12.15 -5.39
N ARG A 103 -9.07 12.36 -6.19
CA ARG A 103 -10.36 12.81 -5.64
C ARG A 103 -11.11 11.59 -5.11
N ALA A 104 -11.37 11.56 -3.82
CA ALA A 104 -12.03 10.43 -3.17
C ALA A 104 -13.55 10.52 -3.35
N SER A 105 -14.02 10.05 -4.51
CA SER A 105 -15.45 9.89 -4.79
C SER A 105 -15.67 8.56 -5.53
N PRO A 106 -16.84 7.91 -5.36
CA PRO A 106 -17.12 6.62 -5.97
C PRO A 106 -16.87 6.59 -7.48
N GLY A 107 -16.26 5.50 -7.96
CA GLY A 107 -15.97 5.25 -9.38
C GLY A 107 -14.82 6.09 -9.95
N ARG A 108 -13.93 6.61 -9.10
CA ARG A 108 -12.75 7.41 -9.51
C ARG A 108 -11.45 6.66 -9.25
N GLY A 109 -11.43 5.38 -9.58
CA GLY A 109 -10.26 4.52 -9.44
C GLY A 109 -10.22 3.76 -8.13
N VAL A 110 -9.34 2.76 -8.09
CA VAL A 110 -9.26 1.75 -7.03
C VAL A 110 -8.97 2.38 -5.67
N CYS A 111 -8.01 3.31 -5.61
CA CYS A 111 -7.70 4.08 -4.40
C CYS A 111 -8.89 4.87 -3.84
N ALA A 112 -9.64 5.57 -4.70
CA ALA A 112 -10.80 6.33 -4.27
C ALA A 112 -11.90 5.41 -3.75
N ASP A 113 -12.14 4.29 -4.43
CA ASP A 113 -13.17 3.32 -4.05
C ASP A 113 -12.82 2.62 -2.72
N ALA A 114 -11.57 2.23 -2.52
CA ALA A 114 -11.12 1.64 -1.26
C ALA A 114 -11.29 2.61 -0.07
N PHE A 115 -10.91 3.87 -0.28
CA PHE A 115 -11.06 4.91 0.74
C PHE A 115 -12.52 5.18 1.10
N VAL A 116 -13.38 5.40 0.10
CA VAL A 116 -14.78 5.79 0.31
C VAL A 116 -15.60 4.64 0.88
N THR A 117 -15.35 3.41 0.43
CA THR A 117 -16.10 2.23 0.90
C THR A 117 -15.59 1.70 2.23
N GLY A 118 -14.37 2.06 2.64
CA GLY A 118 -13.70 1.47 3.80
C GLY A 118 -13.47 -0.02 3.63
N LYS A 119 -13.29 -0.49 2.39
CA LYS A 119 -13.06 -1.91 2.06
C LYS A 119 -11.88 -2.06 1.14
N THR A 120 -11.13 -3.15 1.30
CA THR A 120 -10.05 -3.49 0.38
C THR A 120 -10.61 -3.81 -1.00
N VAL A 121 -10.01 -3.22 -2.02
CA VAL A 121 -10.35 -3.47 -3.42
C VAL A 121 -9.22 -4.25 -4.07
N LEU A 122 -9.56 -5.42 -4.61
CA LEU A 122 -8.63 -6.32 -5.30
C LEU A 122 -8.99 -6.35 -6.78
N VAL A 123 -8.06 -5.97 -7.64
CA VAL A 123 -8.26 -5.82 -9.08
C VAL A 123 -7.29 -6.73 -9.84
N PRO A 124 -7.74 -7.92 -10.29
CA PRO A 124 -6.88 -8.84 -11.05
C PRO A 124 -6.47 -8.33 -12.43
N ASP A 125 -7.26 -7.46 -13.05
CA ASP A 125 -6.95 -6.80 -14.33
C ASP A 125 -7.44 -5.35 -14.32
N VAL A 126 -6.52 -4.40 -14.18
CA VAL A 126 -6.85 -2.96 -14.10
C VAL A 126 -7.49 -2.42 -15.37
N HIS A 127 -7.21 -3.02 -16.53
CA HIS A 127 -7.79 -2.60 -17.82
C HIS A 127 -9.28 -2.89 -17.91
N THR A 128 -9.81 -3.74 -17.02
CA THR A 128 -11.23 -4.06 -16.93
C THR A 128 -11.96 -3.29 -15.82
N TYR A 129 -11.22 -2.56 -14.98
CA TYR A 129 -11.79 -1.82 -13.85
C TYR A 129 -12.39 -0.49 -14.32
N PRO A 130 -13.70 -0.24 -14.12
CA PRO A 130 -14.35 0.97 -14.61
C PRO A 130 -13.82 2.20 -13.87
N GLY A 131 -13.37 3.20 -14.64
CA GLY A 131 -12.85 4.46 -14.08
C GLY A 131 -11.45 4.34 -13.48
N HIS A 132 -10.66 3.33 -13.87
CA HIS A 132 -9.25 3.21 -13.48
C HIS A 132 -8.47 4.49 -13.80
N ILE A 133 -7.63 4.92 -12.85
CA ILE A 133 -6.73 6.06 -13.01
C ILE A 133 -5.31 5.49 -13.06
N ALA A 134 -4.79 5.28 -14.26
CA ALA A 134 -3.43 4.76 -14.42
C ALA A 134 -2.40 5.86 -14.09
N CYS A 135 -1.61 5.65 -13.03
CA CYS A 135 -0.42 6.47 -12.74
C CYS A 135 0.85 5.88 -13.39
N ASP A 136 0.98 4.56 -13.46
CA ASP A 136 1.97 3.84 -14.27
C ASP A 136 1.26 3.02 -15.36
N GLY A 137 1.62 3.26 -16.63
CA GLY A 137 1.04 2.53 -17.76
C GLY A 137 1.44 1.05 -17.83
N GLY A 138 2.42 0.62 -17.03
CA GLY A 138 2.81 -0.79 -16.92
C GLY A 138 1.91 -1.62 -16.00
N THR A 139 1.17 -1.00 -15.08
CA THR A 139 0.36 -1.70 -14.07
C THR A 139 -0.71 -2.58 -14.75
N ASN A 140 -0.83 -3.82 -14.26
CA ASN A 140 -1.75 -4.83 -14.80
C ASN A 140 -2.68 -5.41 -13.72
N SER A 141 -2.27 -5.45 -12.45
CA SER A 141 -3.16 -5.72 -11.32
C SER A 141 -2.82 -4.79 -10.15
N GLU A 142 -3.80 -4.52 -9.30
CA GLU A 142 -3.72 -3.53 -8.23
C GLU A 142 -4.49 -4.06 -7.01
N ILE A 143 -3.97 -3.83 -5.81
CA ILE A 143 -4.68 -4.07 -4.56
C ILE A 143 -4.54 -2.86 -3.64
N VAL A 144 -5.68 -2.37 -3.14
CA VAL A 144 -5.72 -1.19 -2.28
C VAL A 144 -6.49 -1.48 -1.00
N ALA A 145 -5.86 -1.29 0.15
CA ALA A 145 -6.48 -1.44 1.46
C ALA A 145 -6.64 -0.07 2.18
N PRO A 146 -7.80 0.21 2.78
CA PRO A 146 -7.98 1.39 3.62
C PRO A 146 -7.14 1.32 4.89
N VAL A 147 -6.56 2.44 5.29
CA VAL A 147 -5.87 2.59 6.58
C VAL A 147 -6.80 3.33 7.53
N PHE A 148 -7.11 2.69 8.66
CA PHE A 148 -7.93 3.27 9.71
C PHE A 148 -7.07 3.74 10.87
N ASN A 149 -7.35 4.93 11.39
CA ASN A 149 -6.75 5.36 12.65
C ASN A 149 -7.41 4.64 13.85
N SER A 150 -6.89 4.89 15.06
CA SER A 150 -7.35 4.25 16.31
C SER A 150 -8.82 4.51 16.67
N VAL A 151 -9.44 5.57 16.13
CA VAL A 151 -10.86 5.90 16.35
C VAL A 151 -11.77 5.40 15.23
N GLY A 152 -11.22 4.70 14.23
CA GLY A 152 -11.98 4.07 13.15
C GLY A 152 -12.21 4.94 11.91
N ASN A 153 -11.57 6.11 11.80
CA ASN A 153 -11.65 6.94 10.60
C ASN A 153 -10.67 6.42 9.54
N THR A 154 -11.12 6.34 8.28
CA THR A 154 -10.21 6.11 7.14
C THR A 154 -9.34 7.35 6.94
N ILE A 155 -8.04 7.23 7.19
CA ILE A 155 -7.07 8.34 7.07
C ILE A 155 -6.25 8.27 5.78
N GLY A 156 -6.45 7.22 4.99
CA GLY A 156 -5.74 6.99 3.74
C GLY A 156 -5.90 5.55 3.25
N VAL A 157 -5.04 5.17 2.32
CA VAL A 157 -4.97 3.84 1.71
C VAL A 157 -3.52 3.39 1.56
N LEU A 158 -3.30 2.08 1.66
CA LEU A 158 -2.10 1.37 1.21
C LEU A 158 -2.41 0.80 -0.18
N ASP A 159 -1.63 1.21 -1.17
CA ASP A 159 -1.82 0.90 -2.58
C ASP A 159 -0.59 0.14 -3.11
N LEU A 160 -0.83 -0.96 -3.83
CA LEU A 160 0.19 -1.84 -4.39
C LEU A 160 -0.15 -2.18 -5.86
N ASP A 161 0.80 -1.90 -6.75
CA ASP A 161 0.69 -2.20 -8.19
C ASP A 161 1.60 -3.34 -8.61
N CYS A 162 1.11 -4.14 -9.56
CA CYS A 162 1.82 -5.28 -10.10
C CYS A 162 1.78 -5.30 -11.63
N LEU A 163 2.94 -5.55 -12.25
CA LEU A 163 3.08 -5.69 -13.70
C LEU A 163 2.51 -7.03 -14.21
N LYS A 164 2.24 -7.99 -13.32
CA LYS A 164 1.58 -9.26 -13.64
C LYS A 164 0.06 -9.10 -13.49
N ARG A 165 -0.72 -9.59 -14.46
CA ARG A 165 -2.17 -9.74 -14.30
C ARG A 165 -2.47 -10.82 -13.26
N GLY A 166 -3.43 -10.56 -12.37
CA GLY A 166 -3.72 -11.44 -11.25
C GLY A 166 -2.51 -11.68 -10.36
N GLY A 167 -1.65 -10.66 -10.19
CA GLY A 167 -0.50 -10.73 -9.30
C GLY A 167 -0.92 -10.88 -7.84
N PHE A 168 -2.03 -10.24 -7.49
CA PHE A 168 -2.65 -10.30 -6.18
C PHE A 168 -3.85 -11.26 -6.12
N ASP A 169 -3.99 -11.96 -5.00
CA ASP A 169 -5.11 -12.85 -4.67
C ASP A 169 -5.63 -12.61 -3.24
N GLU A 170 -6.56 -13.44 -2.77
CA GLU A 170 -7.16 -13.29 -1.44
C GLU A 170 -6.17 -13.45 -0.28
N THR A 171 -5.08 -14.21 -0.48
CA THR A 171 -4.00 -14.28 0.53
C THR A 171 -3.31 -12.93 0.67
N ASP A 172 -3.17 -12.20 -0.43
CA ASP A 172 -2.60 -10.86 -0.42
C ASP A 172 -3.56 -9.86 0.21
N ARG A 173 -4.87 -9.99 -0.01
CA ARG A 173 -5.87 -9.18 0.69
C ARG A 173 -5.72 -9.29 2.20
N GLU A 174 -5.68 -10.52 2.73
CA GLU A 174 -5.50 -10.75 4.17
C GLU A 174 -4.18 -10.15 4.69
N GLY A 175 -3.09 -10.31 3.94
CA GLY A 175 -1.78 -9.76 4.27
C GLY A 175 -1.76 -8.23 4.31
N VAL A 176 -2.22 -7.59 3.24
CA VAL A 176 -2.26 -6.12 3.12
C VAL A 176 -3.17 -5.50 4.18
N GLU A 177 -4.30 -6.13 4.50
CA GLU A 177 -5.20 -5.67 5.57
C GLU A 177 -4.53 -5.72 6.95
N LYS A 178 -3.78 -6.79 7.26
CA LYS A 178 -2.99 -6.88 8.50
C LYS A 178 -1.96 -5.75 8.59
N ILE A 179 -1.26 -5.48 7.49
CA ILE A 179 -0.24 -4.41 7.41
C ILE A 179 -0.88 -3.03 7.56
N ALA A 180 -1.96 -2.75 6.83
CA ALA A 180 -2.71 -1.49 6.94
C ALA A 180 -3.21 -1.28 8.37
N GLY A 181 -3.70 -2.34 9.04
CA GLY A 181 -4.12 -2.30 10.43
C GLY A 181 -2.97 -2.04 11.41
N LEU A 182 -1.79 -2.61 11.17
CA LEU A 182 -0.59 -2.35 11.98
C LEU A 182 -0.16 -0.89 11.86
N ILE A 183 -0.08 -0.37 10.63
CA ILE A 183 0.22 1.04 10.34
C ILE A 183 -0.80 1.97 11.01
N GLY A 184 -2.08 1.66 10.88
CA GLY A 184 -3.17 2.44 11.47
C GLY A 184 -3.05 2.62 12.98
N ARG A 185 -2.62 1.58 13.71
CA ARG A 185 -2.40 1.63 15.16
C ARG A 185 -1.02 2.13 15.58
N GLY A 186 -0.02 1.91 14.73
CA GLY A 186 1.39 2.22 14.98
C GLY A 186 1.79 3.67 14.74
N CYS A 187 0.88 4.51 14.22
CA CYS A 187 1.15 5.92 13.96
C CYS A 187 0.26 6.86 14.79
N ASP A 188 0.71 8.09 14.94
CA ASP A 188 -0.10 9.24 15.35
C ASP A 188 -0.58 9.96 14.09
N TRP A 189 -1.92 10.06 13.97
CA TRP A 189 -2.63 10.65 12.83
C TRP A 189 -3.26 11.97 13.24
#